data_AF-A0A7W5K6H1-F1
#
_entry.id   AF-A0A7W5K6H1-F1
#
_cell.length_a   1.000
_cell.length_b   1.000
_cell.length_c   1.000
_cell.angle_alpha   90.00
_cell.angle_beta   90.00
_cell.angle_gamma   90.00
#
_symmetry.space_group_name_H-M   'P 1'
#
loop_
_entity.id
_entity.type
_entity.pdbx_description
1 polymer ?
#
loop_
_entity_poly.entity_id
_entity_poly.type
_entity_poly.pdbx_seq_one_letter_code
_entity_poly.pdbx_strand_id
1 'polypeptide(L)'
;MAQNVRSMRFDLSERFLVDPPPDSPDAVRSEVKKDDILITIVGANTGDVCRFPSDEDRHYVCQSVALLRLADVALSPFVETFLASKGAGRDQLEKFIYGAGRPHLSFEQLRSVVVPIPPLGEQAEIMQRVSEKLDEINQVEAACKAELTRSAALRQSILKDAFAGKLVPQDPDDEPASELLARIRAERDAATPKKRTRKKATA
;
A
#
# COMPACT_ATOMS: atom_id res chain seq x y z
N MET A 1 -13.51 8.46 2.82
CA MET A 1 -13.27 6.99 2.83
C MET A 1 -12.09 6.72 3.74
N ALA A 2 -12.04 5.57 4.41
CA ALA A 2 -10.95 5.20 5.33
C ALA A 2 -9.72 4.64 4.59
N GLN A 3 -9.12 5.41 3.68
CA GLN A 3 -7.98 4.93 2.88
C GLN A 3 -6.64 5.02 3.64
N ASN A 4 -6.55 5.91 4.62
CA ASN A 4 -5.33 6.19 5.39
C ASN A 4 -5.06 5.20 6.53
N VAL A 5 -6.07 4.42 6.92
CA VAL A 5 -5.97 3.42 7.99
C VAL A 5 -5.77 2.06 7.34
N ARG A 6 -4.58 1.49 7.53
CA ARG A 6 -4.22 0.13 7.13
C ARG A 6 -3.70 -0.60 8.34
N SER A 7 -3.80 -1.93 8.37
CA SER A 7 -3.28 -2.72 9.50
C SER A 7 -1.84 -2.34 9.84
N MET A 8 -1.63 -1.85 11.07
CA MET A 8 -0.37 -1.35 11.64
C MET A 8 0.34 -0.23 10.85
N ARG A 9 -0.37 0.43 9.92
CA ARG A 9 0.25 1.42 9.01
C ARG A 9 -0.68 2.58 8.71
N PHE A 10 -0.23 3.78 9.04
CA PHE A 10 -0.88 5.01 8.62
C PHE A 10 -0.34 5.46 7.26
N ASP A 11 -1.22 5.68 6.28
CA ASP A 11 -0.86 5.97 4.89
C ASP A 11 -1.37 7.34 4.47
N LEU A 12 -0.47 8.30 4.24
CA LEU A 12 -0.80 9.68 3.84
C LEU A 12 -0.82 9.92 2.32
N SER A 13 -0.74 8.87 1.50
CA SER A 13 -0.72 8.99 0.03
C SER A 13 -1.95 9.72 -0.53
N GLU A 14 -3.13 9.53 0.08
CA GLU A 14 -4.37 10.21 -0.28
C GLU A 14 -4.86 11.06 0.89
N ARG A 15 -4.75 12.39 0.79
CA ARG A 15 -5.23 13.31 1.84
C ARG A 15 -6.18 14.35 1.27
N PHE A 16 -7.18 14.70 2.07
CA PHE A 16 -8.14 15.74 1.77
C PHE A 16 -7.94 16.89 2.75
N LEU A 17 -7.71 18.09 2.24
CA LEU A 17 -7.62 19.28 3.07
C LEU A 17 -9.04 19.64 3.53
N VAL A 18 -9.17 19.84 4.84
CA VAL A 18 -10.42 20.27 5.47
C VAL A 18 -10.12 21.48 6.34
N ASP A 19 -11.05 22.42 6.38
CA ASP A 19 -11.00 23.60 7.23
C ASP A 19 -12.27 23.64 8.09
N PRO A 20 -12.36 22.79 9.12
CA PRO A 20 -13.55 22.72 9.95
C PRO A 20 -13.67 23.98 10.80
N PRO A 21 -14.90 24.46 11.10
CA PRO A 21 -15.08 25.63 11.93
C PRO A 21 -14.36 25.46 13.28
N PRO A 22 -13.58 26.46 13.73
CA PRO A 22 -12.90 26.40 15.01
C PRO A 22 -13.92 26.18 16.13
N ASP A 23 -13.55 25.32 17.09
CA ASP A 23 -14.35 24.97 18.26
C ASP A 23 -15.73 24.35 17.98
N SER A 24 -15.98 23.88 16.75
CA SER A 24 -17.16 23.06 16.51
C SER A 24 -17.07 21.73 17.29
N PRO A 25 -18.17 21.26 17.92
CA PRO A 25 -18.16 19.97 18.64
C PRO A 25 -17.67 18.81 17.77
N ASP A 26 -17.94 18.89 16.47
CA ASP A 26 -17.55 17.90 15.47
C ASP A 26 -16.04 17.93 15.19
N ALA A 27 -15.41 19.10 15.13
CA ALA A 27 -13.96 19.21 15.01
C ALA A 27 -13.28 18.66 16.27
N VAL A 28 -13.72 19.11 17.45
CA VAL A 28 -13.11 18.69 18.73
C VAL A 28 -13.19 17.18 18.95
N ARG A 29 -14.32 16.55 18.60
CA ARG A 29 -14.49 15.09 18.79
C ARG A 29 -13.75 14.24 17.76
N SER A 30 -13.46 14.78 16.59
CA SER A 30 -12.84 14.02 15.49
C SER A 30 -11.34 14.28 15.33
N GLU A 31 -10.81 15.28 16.03
CA GLU A 31 -9.39 15.61 16.04
C GLU A 31 -8.55 14.48 16.65
N VAL A 32 -7.60 13.99 15.87
CA VAL A 32 -6.66 12.94 16.28
C VAL A 32 -5.39 13.54 16.84
N LYS A 33 -4.77 12.84 17.79
CA LYS A 33 -3.51 13.15 18.44
C LYS A 33 -2.56 11.98 18.30
N LYS A 34 -1.27 12.21 18.46
CA LYS A 34 -0.28 11.13 18.44
C LYS A 34 -0.68 10.03 19.42
N ASP A 35 -0.43 8.80 19.00
CA ASP A 35 -0.72 7.57 19.74
C ASP A 35 -2.21 7.25 19.92
N ASP A 36 -3.12 8.03 19.33
CA ASP A 36 -4.49 7.61 19.13
C ASP A 36 -4.54 6.39 18.20
N ILE A 37 -5.46 5.45 18.50
CA ILE A 37 -5.68 4.26 17.69
C ILE A 37 -6.87 4.51 16.77
N LEU A 38 -6.66 4.32 15.47
CA LEU A 38 -7.65 4.50 14.43
C LEU A 38 -8.12 3.13 13.95
N ILE A 39 -9.43 2.92 13.88
CA ILE A 39 -10.02 1.66 13.43
C ILE A 39 -11.01 1.93 12.31
N THR A 40 -10.84 1.28 11.16
CA THR A 40 -11.86 1.36 10.10
C THR A 40 -13.11 0.63 10.54
N ILE A 41 -14.24 1.34 10.61
CA ILE A 41 -15.52 0.78 11.06
C ILE A 41 -16.51 0.57 9.91
N VAL A 42 -16.26 1.13 8.73
CA VAL A 42 -17.12 0.94 7.55
C VAL A 42 -16.32 0.81 6.26
N GLY A 43 -16.58 -0.24 5.48
CA GLY A 43 -16.00 -0.44 4.15
C GLY A 43 -15.25 -1.76 4.00
N ALA A 44 -14.51 -1.91 2.91
CA ALA A 44 -13.78 -3.15 2.61
C ALA A 44 -12.67 -3.46 3.65
N ASN A 45 -12.12 -2.43 4.28
CA ASN A 45 -11.04 -2.55 5.26
C ASN A 45 -11.56 -2.57 6.71
N THR A 46 -12.85 -2.83 6.95
CA THR A 46 -13.39 -2.81 8.33
C THR A 46 -12.59 -3.75 9.25
N GLY A 47 -12.15 -3.20 10.38
CA GLY A 47 -11.27 -3.84 11.34
C GLY A 47 -9.78 -3.61 11.13
N ASP A 48 -9.36 -2.91 10.07
CA ASP A 48 -7.98 -2.40 9.96
C ASP A 48 -7.73 -1.39 11.09
N VAL A 49 -6.59 -1.52 11.74
CA VAL A 49 -6.18 -0.74 12.92
C VAL A 49 -4.82 -0.12 12.64
N CYS A 50 -4.63 1.15 12.96
CA CYS A 50 -3.29 1.74 13.06
C CYS A 50 -3.22 2.80 14.14
N ARG A 51 -2.01 3.08 14.61
CA ARG A 51 -1.72 4.18 15.52
C ARG A 51 -1.34 5.44 14.75
N PHE A 52 -1.86 6.58 15.19
CA PHE A 52 -1.56 7.86 14.58
C PHE A 52 -0.14 8.33 14.98
N PRO A 53 0.74 8.64 14.00
CA PRO A 53 2.17 8.79 14.27
C PRO A 53 2.62 10.19 14.70
N SER A 54 1.77 11.21 14.52
CA SER A 54 2.21 12.62 14.57
C SER A 54 1.37 13.46 15.51
N ASP A 55 1.96 14.52 16.08
CA ASP A 55 1.23 15.66 16.65
C ASP A 55 1.32 16.91 15.75
N GLU A 56 2.00 16.77 14.61
CA GLU A 56 2.11 17.82 13.60
C GLU A 56 0.84 17.89 12.77
N ASP A 57 0.38 19.12 12.55
CA ASP A 57 -0.85 19.46 11.85
C ASP A 57 -2.13 18.87 12.46
N ARG A 58 -3.24 19.58 12.29
CA ARG A 58 -4.53 19.13 12.80
C ARG A 58 -5.15 18.14 11.82
N HIS A 59 -5.41 16.94 12.29
CA HIS A 59 -6.00 15.86 11.51
C HIS A 59 -7.33 15.42 12.12
N TYR A 60 -8.25 14.97 11.28
CA TYR A 60 -9.60 14.59 11.70
C TYR A 60 -10.02 13.25 11.09
N VAL A 61 -10.68 12.40 11.89
CA VAL A 61 -11.29 11.18 11.36
C VAL A 61 -12.57 11.48 10.58
N CYS A 62 -12.82 10.69 9.54
CA CYS A 62 -14.11 10.68 8.85
C CYS A 62 -15.07 9.64 9.47
N GLN A 63 -16.36 9.68 9.09
CA GLN A 63 -17.40 8.80 9.64
C GLN A 63 -17.14 7.29 9.52
N SER A 64 -16.23 6.87 8.62
CA SER A 64 -15.86 5.45 8.46
C SER A 64 -14.70 5.00 9.35
N VAL A 65 -14.17 5.87 10.20
CA VAL A 65 -13.06 5.58 11.12
C VAL A 65 -13.48 5.90 12.55
N ALA A 66 -13.32 4.94 13.45
CA ALA A 66 -13.42 5.16 14.88
C ALA A 66 -12.09 5.64 15.43
N LEU A 67 -12.16 6.61 16.34
CA LEU A 67 -11.05 7.11 17.14
C LEU A 67 -11.10 6.46 18.53
N LEU A 68 -10.05 5.72 18.87
CA LEU A 68 -9.84 5.12 20.19
C LEU A 68 -8.67 5.83 20.87
N ARG A 69 -8.97 6.65 21.88
CA ARG A 69 -7.98 7.34 22.72
C ARG A 69 -7.86 6.64 24.06
N LEU A 70 -6.68 6.08 24.34
CA LEU A 70 -6.43 5.39 25.60
C LEU A 70 -6.20 6.41 26.74
N ALA A 71 -6.66 6.06 27.94
CA ALA A 71 -6.38 6.85 29.14
C ALA A 71 -4.88 6.79 29.51
N ASP A 72 -4.26 5.63 29.29
CA ASP A 72 -2.81 5.45 29.38
C ASP A 72 -2.24 5.27 27.97
N VAL A 73 -1.58 6.31 27.49
CA VAL A 73 -0.98 6.36 26.14
C VAL A 73 0.20 5.39 26.00
N ALA A 74 0.85 4.99 27.11
CA ALA A 74 1.96 4.04 27.06
C ALA A 74 1.52 2.65 26.56
N LEU A 75 0.24 2.33 26.67
CA LEU A 75 -0.33 1.07 26.17
C LEU A 75 -0.63 1.10 24.67
N SER A 76 -0.65 2.26 24.02
CA SER A 76 -1.06 2.39 22.61
C SER A 76 -0.29 1.45 21.65
N PRO A 77 1.06 1.31 21.73
CA PRO A 77 1.79 0.39 20.86
C PRO A 77 1.37 -1.08 21.04
N PHE A 78 1.16 -1.50 22.29
CA PHE A 78 0.73 -2.87 22.61
C PHE A 78 -0.71 -3.12 22.16
N VAL A 79 -1.63 -2.20 22.45
CA VAL A 79 -3.04 -2.33 22.07
C VAL A 79 -3.22 -2.33 20.55
N GLU A 80 -2.50 -1.47 19.83
CA GLU A 80 -2.45 -1.49 18.36
C GLU A 80 -2.03 -2.87 17.85
N THR A 81 -0.89 -3.37 18.35
CA THR A 81 -0.33 -4.68 17.97
C THR A 81 -1.30 -5.82 18.27
N PHE A 82 -1.92 -5.81 19.45
CA PHE A 82 -2.90 -6.83 19.83
C PHE A 82 -4.13 -6.81 18.91
N LEU A 83 -4.71 -5.63 18.67
CA LEU A 83 -5.90 -5.47 17.82
C LEU A 83 -5.64 -5.88 16.36
N ALA A 84 -4.42 -5.67 15.86
CA ALA A 84 -4.02 -6.09 14.52
C ALA A 84 -3.64 -7.59 14.42
N SER A 85 -3.34 -8.25 15.56
CA SER A 85 -2.85 -9.63 15.56
C SER A 85 -3.94 -10.66 15.29
N LYS A 86 -3.71 -11.51 14.28
CA LYS A 86 -4.54 -12.68 13.98
C LYS A 86 -4.42 -13.73 15.08
N GLY A 87 -5.53 -14.38 15.43
CA GLY A 87 -5.63 -15.30 16.56
C GLY A 87 -5.88 -14.60 17.91
N ALA A 88 -5.86 -13.25 17.95
CA ALA A 88 -6.10 -12.48 19.16
C ALA A 88 -7.12 -11.34 18.93
N GLY A 89 -6.69 -10.08 18.85
CA GLY A 89 -7.59 -8.94 18.72
C GLY A 89 -8.28 -8.88 17.36
N ARG A 90 -7.58 -9.24 16.27
CA ARG A 90 -8.14 -9.21 14.92
C ARG A 90 -9.33 -10.15 14.78
N ASP A 91 -9.23 -11.36 15.32
CA ASP A 91 -10.30 -12.36 15.28
C ASP A 91 -11.54 -11.92 16.06
N GLN A 92 -11.37 -11.15 17.15
CA GLN A 92 -12.50 -10.56 17.87
C GLN A 92 -13.23 -9.53 16.99
N LEU A 93 -12.48 -8.63 16.35
CA LEU A 93 -13.04 -7.65 15.43
C LEU A 93 -13.76 -8.34 14.28
N GLU A 94 -13.15 -9.35 13.65
CA GLU A 94 -13.74 -10.11 12.54
C GLU A 94 -15.05 -10.78 12.91
N LYS A 95 -15.18 -11.32 14.12
CA LYS A 95 -16.42 -11.93 14.60
C LYS A 95 -17.56 -10.92 14.78
N PHE A 96 -17.23 -9.65 15.06
CA PHE A 96 -18.23 -8.60 15.23
C PHE A 96 -18.63 -7.93 13.92
N ILE A 97 -17.82 -8.04 12.87
CA ILE A 97 -18.12 -7.44 11.58
C ILE A 97 -19.38 -8.06 10.97
N TYR A 98 -20.29 -7.20 10.50
CA TYR A 98 -21.51 -7.61 9.82
C TYR A 98 -21.77 -6.78 8.55
N GLY A 99 -22.68 -7.25 7.70
CA GLY A 99 -23.06 -6.55 6.46
C GLY A 99 -22.30 -7.04 5.22
N ALA A 100 -22.96 -7.86 4.39
CA ALA A 100 -22.33 -8.58 3.27
C ALA A 100 -21.74 -7.68 2.17
N GLY A 101 -22.35 -6.53 1.88
CA GLY A 101 -21.86 -5.61 0.84
C GLY A 101 -21.10 -4.40 1.37
N ARG A 102 -21.29 -4.07 2.65
CA ARG A 102 -20.63 -2.95 3.31
C ARG A 102 -20.34 -3.36 4.76
N PRO A 103 -19.20 -4.02 5.00
CA PRO A 103 -18.81 -4.47 6.33
C PRO A 103 -18.84 -3.31 7.32
N HIS A 104 -19.44 -3.54 8.48
CA HIS A 104 -19.65 -2.54 9.52
C HIS A 104 -19.23 -3.08 10.89
N LEU A 105 -18.72 -2.19 11.73
CA LEU A 105 -18.39 -2.45 13.12
C LEU A 105 -18.92 -1.30 13.98
N SER A 106 -19.77 -1.60 14.96
CA SER A 106 -20.39 -0.58 15.81
C SER A 106 -19.48 -0.17 16.99
N PHE A 107 -19.74 1.01 17.57
CA PHE A 107 -19.04 1.43 18.79
C PHE A 107 -19.34 0.54 20.00
N GLU A 108 -20.50 -0.13 20.05
CA GLU A 108 -20.81 -1.09 21.11
C GLU A 108 -19.96 -2.34 20.98
N GLN A 109 -19.82 -2.85 19.75
CA GLN A 109 -18.97 -3.99 19.45
C GLN A 109 -17.49 -3.68 19.75
N LEU A 110 -17.01 -2.50 19.35
CA LEU A 110 -15.65 -2.04 19.72
C LEU A 110 -15.43 -2.02 21.23
N ARG A 111 -16.42 -1.56 22.01
CA ARG A 111 -16.34 -1.56 23.49
C ARG A 111 -16.34 -2.96 24.11
N SER A 112 -16.86 -3.96 23.40
CA SER A 112 -16.87 -5.35 23.87
C SER A 112 -15.58 -6.11 23.58
N VAL A 113 -14.62 -5.52 22.85
CA VAL A 113 -13.32 -6.15 22.60
C VAL A 113 -12.55 -6.28 23.91
N VAL A 114 -12.11 -7.50 24.23
CA VAL A 114 -11.31 -7.78 25.42
C VAL A 114 -9.83 -7.72 25.06
N VAL A 115 -9.12 -6.82 25.71
CA VAL A 115 -7.66 -6.68 25.57
C VAL A 115 -6.99 -7.18 26.85
N PRO A 116 -6.25 -8.29 26.81
CA PRO A 116 -5.46 -8.74 27.95
C PRO A 116 -4.27 -7.79 28.14
N ILE A 117 -4.10 -7.25 29.34
CA ILE A 117 -2.98 -6.35 29.66
C ILE A 117 -1.97 -7.14 30.51
N PRO A 118 -0.91 -7.69 29.91
CA PRO A 118 0.10 -8.44 30.66
C PRO A 118 0.99 -7.48 31.49
N PRO A 119 1.84 -7.98 32.39
CA PRO A 119 2.81 -7.15 33.12
C PRO A 119 3.74 -6.39 32.17
N LEU A 120 4.25 -5.24 32.60
CA LEU A 120 5.07 -4.34 31.77
C LEU A 120 6.30 -5.04 31.14
N GLY A 121 6.94 -5.95 31.87
CA GLY A 121 8.08 -6.72 31.34
C GLY A 121 7.69 -7.62 30.16
N GLU A 122 6.53 -8.27 30.24
CA GLU A 122 6.00 -9.12 29.16
C GLU A 122 5.51 -8.28 27.97
N GLN A 123 4.89 -7.11 28.23
CA GLN A 123 4.56 -6.16 27.16
C GLN A 123 5.82 -5.74 26.39
N ALA A 124 6.90 -5.38 27.09
CA ALA A 124 8.16 -4.98 26.47
C ALA A 124 8.77 -6.12 25.64
N GLU A 125 8.77 -7.34 26.17
CA GLU A 125 9.30 -8.51 25.47
C GLU A 125 8.50 -8.83 24.20
N ILE A 126 7.17 -8.80 24.27
CA ILE A 126 6.30 -9.01 23.10
C ILE A 126 6.59 -7.94 22.04
N MET A 127 6.62 -6.68 22.43
CA MET A 127 6.85 -5.57 21.49
C MET A 127 8.23 -5.65 20.84
N GLN A 128 9.27 -6.04 21.59
CA GLN A 128 10.60 -6.26 21.05
C GLN A 128 10.58 -7.36 19.97
N ARG A 129 10.01 -8.53 20.28
CA ARG A 129 9.95 -9.66 19.32
C ARG A 129 9.15 -9.31 18.06
N VAL A 130 8.05 -8.58 18.21
CA VAL A 130 7.24 -8.13 17.08
C VAL A 130 8.04 -7.16 16.22
N SER A 131 8.71 -6.18 16.82
CA SER A 131 9.56 -5.22 16.10
C SER A 131 10.67 -5.92 15.32
N GLU A 132 11.40 -6.83 15.97
CA GLU A 132 12.48 -7.61 15.33
C GLU A 132 11.99 -8.36 14.09
N LYS A 133 10.81 -9.00 14.18
CA LYS A 133 10.23 -9.74 13.04
C LYS A 133 9.70 -8.83 11.94
N LEU A 134 9.12 -7.69 12.26
CA LEU A 134 8.71 -6.72 11.25
C LEU A 134 9.92 -6.11 10.53
N ASP A 135 11.02 -5.86 11.24
CA ASP A 135 12.25 -5.35 10.66
C ASP A 135 12.90 -6.38 9.71
N GLU A 136 12.93 -7.67 10.09
CA GLU A 136 13.35 -8.76 9.20
C GLU A 136 12.51 -8.79 7.92
N ILE A 137 11.17 -8.67 8.03
CA ILE A 137 10.25 -8.64 6.87
C ILE A 137 10.56 -7.45 5.96
N ASN A 138 10.72 -6.25 6.54
CA ASN A 138 11.01 -5.03 5.79
C ASN A 138 12.33 -5.13 5.01
N GLN A 139 13.37 -5.74 5.59
CA GLN A 139 14.65 -5.96 4.92
C GLN A 139 14.50 -6.91 3.72
N VAL A 140 13.75 -8.00 3.88
CA VAL A 140 13.49 -8.95 2.79
C VAL A 140 12.68 -8.30 1.67
N GLU A 141 11.65 -7.51 2.01
CA GLU A 141 10.85 -6.79 1.02
C GLU A 141 11.71 -5.81 0.20
N ALA A 142 12.57 -5.04 0.88
CA ALA A 142 13.48 -4.10 0.24
C ALA A 142 14.46 -4.81 -0.71
N ALA A 143 15.03 -5.95 -0.28
CA ALA A 143 15.92 -6.76 -1.10
C ALA A 143 15.21 -7.31 -2.36
N CYS A 144 14.01 -7.86 -2.20
CA CYS A 144 13.20 -8.35 -3.33
C CYS A 144 12.90 -7.24 -4.34
N LYS A 145 12.54 -6.04 -3.88
CA LYS A 145 12.27 -4.89 -4.75
C LYS A 145 13.52 -4.44 -5.53
N ALA A 146 14.68 -4.43 -4.87
CA ALA A 146 15.95 -4.12 -5.51
C ALA A 146 16.29 -5.15 -6.60
N GLU A 147 16.13 -6.44 -6.33
CA GLU A 147 16.41 -7.50 -7.30
C GLU A 147 15.43 -7.50 -8.48
N LEU A 148 14.14 -7.21 -8.27
CA LEU A 148 13.18 -7.01 -9.36
C LEU A 148 13.60 -5.86 -10.29
N THR A 149 14.03 -4.74 -9.70
CA THR A 149 14.50 -3.56 -10.45
C THR A 149 15.76 -3.90 -11.25
N ARG A 150 16.71 -4.60 -10.62
CA ARG A 150 17.95 -5.06 -11.25
C ARG A 150 17.70 -6.03 -12.40
N SER A 151 16.80 -6.99 -12.21
CA SER A 151 16.40 -7.96 -13.23
C SER A 151 15.79 -7.28 -14.45
N ALA A 152 14.90 -6.31 -14.24
CA ALA A 152 14.31 -5.53 -15.32
C ALA A 152 15.37 -4.74 -16.11
N ALA A 153 16.29 -4.07 -15.41
CA ALA A 153 17.39 -3.33 -16.03
C ALA A 153 18.34 -4.25 -16.81
N LEU A 154 18.70 -5.41 -16.25
CA LEU A 154 19.55 -6.40 -16.91
C LEU A 154 18.89 -6.93 -18.19
N ARG A 155 17.59 -7.26 -18.14
CA ARG A 155 16.83 -7.68 -19.31
C ARG A 155 16.86 -6.62 -20.41
N GLN A 156 16.68 -5.35 -20.05
CA GLN A 156 16.74 -4.25 -21.00
C GLN A 156 18.13 -4.07 -21.60
N SER A 157 19.20 -4.24 -20.80
CA SER A 157 20.58 -4.22 -21.28
C SER A 157 20.85 -5.35 -22.26
N ILE A 158 20.45 -6.59 -21.93
CA ILE A 158 20.61 -7.75 -22.81
C ILE A 158 19.87 -7.54 -24.13
N LEU A 159 18.62 -7.05 -24.10
CA LEU A 159 17.87 -6.76 -25.32
C LEU A 159 18.55 -5.67 -26.16
N LYS A 160 19.05 -4.62 -25.52
CA LYS A 160 19.80 -3.56 -26.20
C LYS A 160 21.04 -4.11 -26.89
N ASP A 161 21.81 -4.96 -26.20
CA ASP A 161 23.01 -5.58 -26.77
C ASP A 161 22.66 -6.59 -27.86
N ALA A 162 21.53 -7.31 -27.74
CA ALA A 162 21.03 -8.22 -28.76
C ALA A 162 20.70 -7.47 -30.07
N PHE A 163 19.92 -6.40 -29.98
CA PHE A 163 19.54 -5.59 -31.14
C PHE A 163 20.71 -4.80 -31.74
N ALA A 164 21.75 -4.52 -30.94
CA ALA A 164 22.99 -3.91 -31.42
C ALA A 164 23.99 -4.93 -32.00
N GLY A 165 23.65 -6.23 -32.03
CA GLY A 165 24.54 -7.28 -32.54
C GLY A 165 25.75 -7.57 -31.64
N LYS A 166 25.72 -7.17 -30.37
CA LYS A 166 26.88 -7.29 -29.46
C LYS A 166 26.93 -8.61 -28.68
N LEU A 167 25.86 -9.40 -28.73
CA LEU A 167 25.77 -10.66 -27.97
C LEU A 167 26.50 -11.84 -28.65
N VAL A 168 26.87 -11.70 -29.91
CA VAL A 168 27.61 -12.70 -30.68
C VAL A 168 28.71 -12.02 -31.50
N PRO A 169 29.84 -12.70 -31.76
CA PRO A 169 30.84 -12.20 -32.69
C PRO A 169 30.21 -11.83 -34.04
N GLN A 170 30.60 -10.68 -34.59
CA GLN A 170 30.10 -10.20 -35.88
C GLN A 170 31.03 -10.70 -36.99
N ASP A 171 30.45 -11.14 -38.11
CA ASP A 171 31.21 -11.49 -39.31
C ASP A 171 31.61 -10.17 -40.03
N PRO A 172 32.91 -9.93 -40.30
CA PRO A 172 33.35 -8.77 -41.05
C PRO A 172 32.77 -8.68 -42.47
N ASP A 173 32.34 -9.81 -43.03
CA ASP A 173 31.79 -9.90 -44.38
C ASP A 173 30.25 -9.65 -44.43
N ASP A 174 29.59 -9.43 -43.29
CA ASP A 174 28.15 -9.12 -43.24
C ASP A 174 27.81 -7.72 -43.83
N GLU A 175 26.77 -7.66 -44.67
CA GLU A 175 26.23 -6.39 -45.19
C GLU A 175 25.75 -5.50 -44.03
N PRO A 176 26.20 -4.24 -43.91
CA PRO A 176 25.75 -3.36 -42.84
C PRO A 176 24.27 -3.05 -42.98
N ALA A 177 23.53 -3.10 -41.86
CA ALA A 177 22.08 -2.88 -41.84
C ALA A 177 21.62 -1.55 -42.47
N SER A 178 22.50 -0.54 -42.51
CA SER A 178 22.27 0.74 -43.19
C SER A 178 22.05 0.59 -44.70
N GLU A 179 22.78 -0.32 -45.36
CA GLU A 179 22.65 -0.56 -46.80
C GLU A 179 21.35 -1.29 -47.13
N LEU A 180 21.01 -2.33 -46.36
CA LEU A 180 19.72 -3.01 -46.45
C LEU A 180 18.54 -2.03 -46.24
N LEU A 181 18.63 -1.14 -45.25
CA LEU A 181 17.61 -0.12 -44.98
C LEU A 181 17.47 0.90 -46.11
N ALA A 182 18.59 1.32 -46.71
CA ALA A 182 18.57 2.22 -47.86
C ALA A 182 17.86 1.56 -49.05
N ARG A 183 18.15 0.27 -49.31
CA ARG A 183 17.51 -0.53 -50.36
C ARG A 183 16.00 -0.70 -50.12
N ILE A 184 15.59 -1.05 -48.90
CA ILE A 184 14.17 -1.15 -48.52
C ILE A 184 13.45 0.19 -48.69
N ARG A 185 14.08 1.32 -48.30
CA ARG A 185 13.47 2.66 -48.48
C ARG A 185 13.29 3.00 -49.96
N ALA A 186 14.32 2.78 -50.77
CA ALA A 186 14.25 3.01 -52.21
C ALA A 186 13.15 2.15 -52.87
N GLU A 187 13.04 0.88 -52.50
CA GLU A 187 11.97 -0.01 -52.99
C GLU A 187 10.58 0.45 -52.53
N ARG A 188 10.46 0.91 -51.27
CA ARG A 188 9.17 1.35 -50.72
C ARG A 188 8.71 2.68 -51.30
N ASP A 189 9.63 3.57 -51.66
CA ASP A 189 9.34 4.85 -52.30
C ASP A 189 9.02 4.67 -53.79
N ALA A 190 9.63 3.66 -54.44
CA ALA A 190 9.27 3.24 -55.79
C ALA A 190 7.92 2.48 -55.85
N ALA A 191 7.47 1.90 -54.73
CA ALA A 191 6.20 1.18 -54.64
C ALA A 191 5.02 2.14 -54.42
N THR A 192 4.04 2.12 -55.33
CA THR A 192 2.81 2.92 -55.22
C THR A 192 1.97 2.47 -53.99
N PRO A 193 1.42 3.38 -53.17
CA PRO A 193 0.75 2.99 -51.93
C PRO A 193 -0.51 2.17 -52.21
N LYS A 194 -0.48 0.87 -51.88
CA LYS A 194 -1.68 0.02 -51.87
C LYS A 194 -2.63 0.47 -50.75
N LYS A 195 -3.83 0.94 -51.12
CA LYS A 195 -4.93 1.25 -50.18
C LYS A 195 -5.19 0.06 -49.26
N ARG A 196 -4.88 0.19 -47.96
CA ARG A 196 -5.28 -0.80 -46.94
C ARG A 196 -6.78 -0.62 -46.64
N THR A 197 -7.60 -1.56 -47.11
CA THR A 197 -8.99 -1.70 -46.67
C THR A 197 -9.02 -2.25 -45.24
N ARG A 198 -9.42 -1.42 -44.27
CA ARG A 198 -9.76 -1.89 -42.92
C ARG A 198 -11.00 -2.79 -43.01
N LYS A 199 -10.85 -4.08 -42.73
CA LYS A 199 -12.02 -4.94 -42.40
C LYS A 199 -12.56 -4.48 -41.04
N LYS A 200 -13.80 -3.98 -41.04
CA LYS A 200 -14.58 -3.76 -39.81
C LYS A 200 -14.78 -5.12 -39.14
N ALA A 201 -14.33 -5.25 -37.89
CA ALA A 201 -14.74 -6.36 -37.04
C ALA A 201 -16.21 -6.11 -36.64
N THR A 202 -17.07 -7.09 -36.92
CA THR A 202 -18.47 -7.13 -36.52
C THR A 202 -18.57 -7.36 -35.02
N ALA A 203 -19.52 -6.66 -34.38
CA ALA A 203 -19.80 -6.65 -32.95
C ALA A 203 -20.36 -7.99 -32.43
#